data_AF-A0A2E4QKQ0-F1
#
_entry.id   AF-A0A2E4QKQ0-F1
#
_cell.length_a   1.000
_cell.length_b   1.000
_cell.length_c   1.000
_cell.angle_alpha   90.00
_cell.angle_beta   90.00
_cell.angle_gamma   90.00
#
_symmetry.space_group_name_H-M   'P 1'
#
loop_
_entity.id
_entity.type
_entity.pdbx_description
1 polymer ?
#
loop_
_entity_poly.entity_id
_entity_poly.type
_entity_poly.pdbx_seq_one_letter_code
_entity_poly.pdbx_strand_id
1 'polypeptide(L)'
;MKIYKIFFLPVFILIFFGCSSNEKQVDINVRLLASDIGVGKARLPFILSDENNNPLYDINNNITIEYCQEICEEKILQEKVQWRQWPIKGGIYTTYLNFNKPGYWKIYLSYTKDGNNYNGETAVLVKSNTESPDIGDLAPLTSTRTANTKEEIKKISSAIDPDPRLYANDLVDSLSSKRPVLLSFSTPGFCFTKTCGPQVDILTRLADKYSNIIDFIHVEIFENPNEMLLEGDYSIGRQSEIVYLWELTTEPWTFYIDENGVIVDRFEGFVNFDEIEESIITNRIY
;
A
#
# COMPACT_ATOMS: atom_id res chain seq x y z
N MET A 1 27.93 -14.81 89.09
CA MET A 1 27.21 -13.58 88.71
C MET A 1 28.02 -12.83 87.64
N LYS A 2 27.74 -13.08 86.35
CA LYS A 2 28.14 -12.24 85.21
C LYS A 2 27.06 -12.42 84.15
N ILE A 3 26.26 -11.38 83.93
CA ILE A 3 25.12 -11.35 83.02
C ILE A 3 25.63 -10.78 81.69
N TYR A 4 25.55 -11.56 80.61
CA TYR A 4 25.78 -11.07 79.25
C TYR A 4 24.49 -10.46 78.70
N LYS A 5 24.54 -9.16 78.37
CA LYS A 5 23.45 -8.46 77.66
C LYS A 5 23.48 -8.85 76.18
N ILE A 6 22.43 -9.51 75.72
CA ILE A 6 22.15 -9.73 74.30
C ILE A 6 21.55 -8.43 73.73
N PHE A 7 22.24 -7.85 72.75
CA PHE A 7 21.80 -6.67 72.01
C PHE A 7 20.86 -7.13 70.88
N PHE A 8 19.57 -6.84 70.99
CA PHE A 8 18.59 -7.12 69.94
C PHE A 8 18.60 -5.97 68.93
N LEU A 9 19.07 -6.24 67.70
CA LEU A 9 19.00 -5.31 66.57
C LEU A 9 17.67 -5.56 65.84
N PRO A 10 16.78 -4.57 65.63
CA PRO A 10 15.54 -4.80 64.92
C PRO A 10 15.84 -4.89 63.42
N VAL A 11 15.59 -6.05 62.82
CA VAL A 11 15.60 -6.23 61.36
C VAL A 11 14.33 -5.59 60.82
N PHE A 12 14.48 -4.44 60.17
CA PHE A 12 13.39 -3.75 59.49
C PHE A 12 13.15 -4.44 58.14
N ILE A 13 12.14 -5.29 58.06
CA ILE A 13 11.69 -5.90 56.80
C ILE A 13 10.93 -4.82 56.01
N LEU A 14 11.61 -4.26 55.00
CA LEU A 14 11.00 -3.42 53.96
C LEU A 14 10.25 -4.33 52.98
N ILE A 15 8.92 -4.38 53.12
CA ILE A 15 8.03 -5.01 52.15
C ILE A 15 7.90 -4.04 50.97
N PHE A 16 8.61 -4.31 49.88
CA PHE A 16 8.34 -3.66 48.60
C PHE A 16 7.00 -4.18 48.06
N PHE A 17 5.95 -3.35 48.15
CA PHE A 17 4.76 -3.52 47.33
C PHE A 17 5.16 -3.27 45.88
N GLY A 18 5.47 -4.33 45.14
CA GLY A 18 5.51 -4.28 43.69
C GLY A 18 4.11 -3.98 43.18
N CYS A 19 3.88 -2.76 42.68
CA CYS A 19 2.75 -2.49 41.81
C CYS A 19 2.93 -3.33 40.55
N SER A 20 2.31 -4.50 40.51
CA SER A 20 2.07 -5.24 39.28
C SER A 20 1.08 -4.41 38.46
N SER A 21 1.58 -3.56 37.57
CA SER A 21 0.77 -3.04 36.47
C SER A 21 0.32 -4.26 35.67
N ASN A 22 -0.95 -4.65 35.80
CA ASN A 22 -1.58 -5.63 34.92
C ASN A 22 -1.67 -5.00 33.53
N GLU A 23 -0.58 -5.05 32.77
CA GLU A 23 -0.62 -4.78 31.34
C GLU A 23 -1.51 -5.83 30.69
N LYS A 24 -2.70 -5.42 30.26
CA LYS A 24 -3.65 -6.31 29.63
C LYS A 24 -3.23 -6.51 28.18
N GLN A 25 -2.99 -7.75 27.80
CA GLN A 25 -2.78 -8.15 26.42
C GLN A 25 -4.13 -8.27 25.72
N VAL A 26 -4.25 -7.67 24.53
CA VAL A 26 -5.46 -7.66 23.70
C VAL A 26 -5.11 -8.16 22.30
N ASP A 27 -5.78 -9.21 21.85
CA ASP A 27 -5.58 -9.74 20.51
C ASP A 27 -6.42 -8.95 19.50
N ILE A 28 -5.84 -8.68 18.33
CA ILE A 28 -6.49 -7.96 17.23
C ILE A 28 -6.34 -8.72 15.92
N ASN A 29 -7.26 -8.45 15.00
CA ASN A 29 -7.23 -8.99 13.66
C ASN A 29 -6.41 -8.08 12.75
N VAL A 30 -5.49 -8.68 11.98
CA VAL A 30 -4.67 -8.01 10.97
C VAL A 30 -5.03 -8.57 9.60
N ARG A 31 -5.47 -7.70 8.69
CA ARG A 31 -5.80 -8.08 7.32
C ARG A 31 -4.93 -7.33 6.34
N LEU A 32 -4.07 -8.06 5.63
CA LEU A 32 -3.32 -7.55 4.49
C LEU A 32 -4.26 -7.30 3.30
N LEU A 33 -3.95 -6.28 2.52
CA LEU A 33 -4.73 -5.90 1.33
C LEU A 33 -4.00 -6.18 0.02
N ALA A 34 -2.68 -6.36 0.05
CA ALA A 34 -1.89 -6.76 -1.13
C ALA A 34 -1.96 -8.28 -1.35
N SER A 35 -1.96 -8.68 -2.62
CA SER A 35 -2.07 -10.06 -3.08
C SER A 35 -0.89 -10.48 -3.97
N ASP A 36 -0.22 -9.53 -4.63
CA ASP A 36 0.93 -9.81 -5.49
C ASP A 36 2.26 -9.43 -4.82
N ILE A 37 2.81 -10.38 -4.04
CA ILE A 37 4.01 -10.17 -3.22
C ILE A 37 5.10 -11.17 -3.62
N GLY A 38 6.25 -10.64 -4.04
CA GLY A 38 7.42 -11.39 -4.48
C GLY A 38 8.63 -11.21 -3.55
N VAL A 39 9.71 -11.94 -3.87
CA VAL A 39 11.03 -11.72 -3.25
C VAL A 39 11.51 -10.30 -3.58
N GLY A 40 12.02 -9.60 -2.58
CA GLY A 40 12.44 -8.20 -2.69
C GLY A 40 11.67 -7.29 -1.76
N LYS A 41 11.69 -5.99 -2.09
CA LYS A 41 10.99 -4.95 -1.33
C LYS A 41 9.51 -4.94 -1.72
N ALA A 42 8.62 -5.19 -0.77
CA ALA A 42 7.18 -5.25 -1.02
C ALA A 42 6.41 -4.26 -0.14
N ARG A 43 5.47 -3.53 -0.74
CA ARG A 43 4.51 -2.68 -0.03
C ARG A 43 3.43 -3.56 0.62
N LEU A 44 3.20 -3.38 1.91
CA LEU A 44 2.13 -4.05 2.66
C LEU A 44 1.12 -3.04 3.19
N PRO A 45 0.01 -2.81 2.46
CA PRO A 45 -1.18 -2.16 3.00
C PRO A 45 -1.96 -3.13 3.89
N PHE A 46 -2.40 -2.68 5.06
CA PHE A 46 -3.19 -3.49 5.98
C PHE A 46 -4.18 -2.67 6.81
N ILE A 47 -5.20 -3.36 7.31
CA ILE A 47 -6.18 -2.83 8.27
C ILE A 47 -6.15 -3.63 9.56
N LEU A 48 -6.56 -2.97 10.64
CA LEU A 48 -6.66 -3.54 11.97
C LEU A 48 -8.12 -3.52 12.42
N SER A 49 -8.56 -4.57 13.10
CA SER A 49 -9.87 -4.63 13.73
C SER A 49 -9.86 -5.38 15.05
N ASP A 50 -10.81 -5.09 15.92
CA ASP A 50 -11.00 -5.87 17.15
C ASP A 50 -11.51 -7.30 16.86
N GLU A 51 -11.72 -8.08 17.91
CA GLU A 51 -12.29 -9.44 17.86
C GLU A 51 -13.68 -9.51 17.20
N ASN A 52 -14.41 -8.40 17.19
CA ASN A 52 -15.75 -8.28 16.59
C ASN A 52 -15.70 -7.70 15.17
N ASN A 53 -14.51 -7.57 14.58
CA ASN A 53 -14.26 -6.94 13.28
C ASN A 53 -14.61 -5.45 13.21
N ASN A 54 -14.68 -4.75 14.34
CA ASN A 54 -14.79 -3.29 14.33
C ASN A 54 -13.43 -2.70 13.93
N PRO A 55 -13.37 -1.81 12.91
CA PRO A 55 -12.12 -1.21 12.48
C PRO A 55 -11.45 -0.39 13.59
N LEU A 56 -10.13 -0.53 13.72
CA LEU A 56 -9.28 0.21 14.64
C LEU A 56 -8.50 1.28 13.87
N TYR A 57 -8.87 2.54 14.09
CA TYR A 57 -8.23 3.72 13.49
C TYR A 57 -7.32 4.46 14.48
N ASP A 58 -6.52 5.39 13.98
CA ASP A 58 -5.72 6.36 14.75
C ASP A 58 -4.77 5.71 15.77
N ILE A 59 -4.13 4.61 15.38
CA ILE A 59 -2.99 4.06 16.12
C ILE A 59 -1.76 4.85 15.66
N ASN A 60 -1.47 5.94 16.37
CA ASN A 60 -0.32 6.80 16.11
C ASN A 60 0.97 5.97 16.10
N ASN A 61 1.62 5.87 14.93
CA ASN A 61 3.00 5.45 14.56
C ASN A 61 3.88 4.61 15.52
N ASN A 62 3.30 3.95 16.52
CA ASN A 62 3.95 3.10 17.51
C ASN A 62 3.69 1.63 17.21
N ILE A 63 3.24 1.33 15.98
CA ILE A 63 3.07 -0.02 15.48
C ILE A 63 4.45 -0.56 15.17
N THR A 64 4.80 -1.65 15.84
CA THR A 64 5.99 -2.43 15.58
C THR A 64 5.59 -3.66 14.79
N ILE A 65 6.36 -3.98 13.74
CA ILE A 65 6.21 -5.20 12.96
C ILE A 65 7.46 -6.05 13.13
N GLU A 66 7.27 -7.31 13.51
CA GLU A 66 8.30 -8.34 13.42
C GLU A 66 7.85 -9.39 12.40
N TYR A 67 8.76 -9.82 11.53
CA TYR A 67 8.43 -10.84 10.53
C TYR A 67 9.55 -11.85 10.35
N CYS A 68 9.15 -13.07 10.00
CA CYS A 68 10.06 -14.20 9.86
C CYS A 68 9.50 -15.26 8.92
N GLN A 69 10.39 -16.05 8.31
CA GLN A 69 9.97 -17.22 7.54
C GLN A 69 9.52 -18.32 8.49
N GLU A 70 8.52 -19.11 8.10
CA GLU A 70 7.86 -20.24 8.81
C GLU A 70 8.48 -20.78 10.12
N ILE A 71 9.77 -21.15 10.14
CA ILE A 71 10.50 -21.72 11.29
C ILE A 71 10.84 -20.66 12.36
N CYS A 72 10.84 -19.38 12.00
CA CYS A 72 11.02 -18.19 12.84
C CYS A 72 12.21 -18.25 13.79
N GLU A 73 13.35 -18.72 13.28
CA GLU A 73 14.63 -18.73 14.01
C GLU A 73 15.12 -17.31 14.31
N GLU A 74 14.89 -16.38 13.37
CA GLU A 74 15.24 -14.97 13.49
C GLU A 74 14.06 -14.11 13.02
N LYS A 75 13.76 -13.07 13.80
CA LYS A 75 12.74 -12.07 13.48
C LYS A 75 13.40 -10.78 13.01
N ILE A 76 12.89 -10.24 11.92
CA ILE A 76 13.31 -8.94 11.39
C ILE A 76 12.36 -7.88 11.91
N LEU A 77 12.91 -6.83 12.50
CA LEU A 77 12.17 -5.68 13.02
C LEU A 77 11.92 -4.63 11.93
N GLN A 78 10.69 -4.14 11.84
CA GLN A 78 10.28 -2.99 11.04
C GLN A 78 9.42 -2.04 11.87
N GLU A 79 9.88 -0.80 12.03
CA GLU A 79 9.18 0.24 12.80
C GLU A 79 8.58 1.33 11.90
N LYS A 80 8.86 1.30 10.59
CA LYS A 80 8.32 2.27 9.63
C LYS A 80 6.92 1.84 9.19
N VAL A 81 5.93 2.15 10.01
CA VAL A 81 4.51 2.02 9.68
C VAL A 81 3.91 3.42 9.54
N GLN A 82 3.20 3.67 8.43
CA GLN A 82 2.56 4.94 8.16
C GLN A 82 1.05 4.76 8.03
N TRP A 83 0.29 5.57 8.75
CA TRP A 83 -1.15 5.69 8.53
C TRP A 83 -1.42 6.52 7.27
N ARG A 84 -2.27 6.00 6.39
CA ARG A 84 -2.67 6.65 5.14
C ARG A 84 -4.18 6.84 5.12
N GLN A 85 -4.62 8.07 4.92
CA GLN A 85 -6.03 8.39 4.82
C GLN A 85 -6.67 7.67 3.64
N TRP A 86 -7.82 7.04 3.89
CA TRP A 86 -8.64 6.38 2.86
C TRP A 86 -9.59 7.41 2.23
N PRO A 87 -9.92 7.32 0.92
CA PRO A 87 -10.58 8.41 0.22
C PRO A 87 -12.02 8.65 0.68
N ILE A 88 -12.70 7.61 1.19
CA ILE A 88 -14.09 7.72 1.64
C ILE A 88 -14.17 8.01 3.14
N LYS A 89 -13.55 7.16 3.96
CA LYS A 89 -13.55 7.26 5.42
C LYS A 89 -12.45 6.40 6.02
N GLY A 90 -11.84 6.89 7.10
CA GLY A 90 -10.83 6.15 7.85
C GLY A 90 -9.48 6.16 7.16
N GLY A 91 -8.72 5.09 7.34
CA GLY A 91 -7.39 4.93 6.78
C GLY A 91 -6.93 3.49 6.78
N ILE A 92 -5.83 3.25 6.10
CA ILE A 92 -5.06 2.00 6.14
C ILE A 92 -3.69 2.28 6.74
N TYR A 93 -3.00 1.25 7.17
CA TYR A 93 -1.59 1.33 7.50
C TYR A 93 -0.78 0.77 6.34
N THR A 94 0.40 1.34 6.11
CA THR A 94 1.33 0.93 5.06
C THR A 94 2.71 0.75 5.66
N THR A 95 3.42 -0.28 5.20
CA THR A 95 4.84 -0.48 5.47
C THR A 95 5.51 -1.11 4.26
N TYR A 96 6.84 -1.13 4.25
CA TYR A 96 7.62 -1.88 3.28
C TYR A 96 8.43 -2.94 4.00
N LEU A 97 8.25 -4.20 3.62
CA LEU A 97 9.08 -5.31 4.10
C LEU A 97 10.01 -5.78 2.99
N ASN A 98 11.12 -6.42 3.36
CA ASN A 98 12.05 -6.99 2.40
C ASN A 98 12.15 -8.49 2.61
N PHE A 99 11.70 -9.26 1.63
CA PHE A 99 11.71 -10.72 1.68
C PHE A 99 12.88 -11.26 0.86
N ASN A 100 13.69 -12.14 1.45
CA ASN A 100 14.90 -12.66 0.80
C ASN A 100 14.72 -14.03 0.12
N LYS A 101 13.56 -14.66 0.27
CA LYS A 101 13.24 -15.98 -0.29
C LYS A 101 11.74 -16.21 -0.37
N PRO A 102 11.28 -17.05 -1.31
CA PRO A 102 9.87 -17.42 -1.41
C PRO A 102 9.41 -18.26 -0.23
N GLY A 103 8.09 -18.36 -0.06
CA GLY A 103 7.41 -19.18 0.94
C GLY A 103 6.54 -18.36 1.89
N TYR A 104 6.01 -19.01 2.92
CA TYR A 104 5.18 -18.36 3.91
C TYR A 104 6.02 -17.58 4.93
N TRP A 105 5.65 -16.32 5.11
CA TRP A 105 6.20 -15.43 6.11
C TRP A 105 5.13 -15.08 7.14
N LYS A 106 5.46 -15.25 8.42
CA LYS A 106 4.63 -14.81 9.53
C LYS A 106 4.96 -13.36 9.85
N ILE A 107 3.93 -12.59 10.13
CA ILE A 107 4.01 -11.17 10.47
C ILE A 107 3.31 -10.98 11.80
N TYR A 108 4.06 -10.50 12.77
CA TYR A 108 3.61 -10.13 14.10
C TYR A 108 3.54 -8.61 14.17
N LEU A 109 2.41 -8.10 14.64
CA LEU A 109 2.17 -6.68 14.81
C LEU A 109 1.89 -6.42 16.28
N SER A 110 2.51 -5.38 16.84
CA SER A 110 2.24 -4.96 18.21
C SER A 110 2.21 -3.44 18.36
N TYR A 111 1.39 -2.94 19.28
CA TYR A 111 1.42 -1.55 19.73
C TYR A 111 0.84 -1.41 21.14
N THR A 112 1.17 -0.32 21.82
CA THR A 112 0.62 0.00 23.14
C THR A 112 -0.31 1.20 23.04
N LYS A 113 -1.50 1.09 23.63
CA LYS A 113 -2.48 2.19 23.73
C LYS A 113 -3.21 2.13 25.07
N ASP A 114 -3.28 3.26 25.77
CA ASP A 114 -3.97 3.41 27.06
C ASP A 114 -3.54 2.37 28.12
N GLY A 115 -2.24 2.01 28.14
CA GLY A 115 -1.67 1.02 29.07
C GLY A 115 -1.97 -0.45 28.72
N ASN A 116 -2.61 -0.72 27.58
CA ASN A 116 -2.85 -2.06 27.07
C ASN A 116 -1.90 -2.36 25.90
N ASN A 117 -1.46 -3.61 25.81
CA ASN A 117 -0.63 -4.11 24.72
C ASN A 117 -1.51 -4.85 23.73
N TYR A 118 -1.52 -4.40 22.48
CA TYR A 118 -2.29 -5.00 21.40
C TYR A 118 -1.36 -5.83 20.53
N ASN A 119 -1.77 -7.05 20.21
CA ASN A 119 -0.98 -7.95 19.36
C ASN A 119 -1.85 -8.57 18.27
N GLY A 120 -1.31 -8.66 17.07
CA GLY A 120 -1.94 -9.32 15.95
C GLY A 120 -0.94 -10.17 15.18
N GLU A 121 -1.44 -11.24 14.57
CA GLU A 121 -0.64 -12.11 13.71
C GLU A 121 -1.33 -12.24 12.36
N THR A 122 -0.53 -12.27 11.30
CA THR A 122 -0.97 -12.61 9.96
C THR A 122 0.14 -13.34 9.23
N ALA A 123 -0.16 -13.88 8.05
CA ALA A 123 0.82 -14.51 7.20
C ALA A 123 0.63 -14.08 5.75
N VAL A 124 1.74 -14.06 5.02
CA VAL A 124 1.76 -13.77 3.60
C VAL A 124 2.52 -14.87 2.87
N LEU A 125 2.03 -15.24 1.69
CA LEU A 125 2.79 -16.05 0.76
C LEU A 125 3.66 -15.12 -0.11
N VAL A 126 4.97 -15.27 0.00
CA VAL A 126 5.93 -14.59 -0.86
C VAL A 126 6.25 -15.50 -2.05
N LYS A 127 5.95 -15.04 -3.25
CA LYS A 127 6.23 -15.75 -4.51
C LYS A 127 7.70 -15.56 -4.91
N SER A 128 8.23 -16.44 -5.75
CA SER A 128 9.59 -16.26 -6.29
C SER A 128 9.69 -15.01 -7.18
N ASN A 129 8.63 -14.74 -7.95
CA ASN A 129 8.44 -13.54 -8.77
C ASN A 129 7.00 -13.05 -8.55
N THR A 130 6.76 -11.76 -8.74
CA THR A 130 5.40 -11.21 -8.83
C THR A 130 4.77 -11.54 -10.18
N GLU A 131 3.44 -11.48 -10.23
CA GLU A 131 2.69 -11.60 -11.49
C GLU A 131 2.88 -10.32 -12.30
N SER A 132 2.54 -9.17 -11.70
CA SER A 132 2.71 -7.89 -12.36
C SER A 132 4.15 -7.35 -12.21
N PRO A 133 4.60 -6.46 -13.12
CA PRO A 133 5.98 -5.97 -13.16
C PRO A 133 6.48 -5.43 -11.80
N ASP A 134 7.69 -5.82 -11.41
CA ASP A 134 8.24 -5.50 -10.10
C ASP A 134 9.18 -4.29 -10.09
N ILE A 135 9.52 -3.82 -8.88
CA ILE A 135 10.55 -2.81 -8.69
C ILE A 135 11.88 -3.32 -9.25
N GLY A 136 12.46 -2.57 -10.18
CA GLY A 136 13.70 -2.91 -10.88
C GLY A 136 13.48 -3.53 -12.26
N ASP A 137 12.26 -3.93 -12.61
CA ASP A 137 11.94 -4.42 -13.95
C ASP A 137 11.81 -3.27 -14.95
N LEU A 138 12.06 -3.57 -16.23
CA LEU A 138 11.64 -2.69 -17.31
C LEU A 138 10.11 -2.75 -17.41
N ALA A 139 9.47 -1.58 -17.48
CA ALA A 139 8.05 -1.48 -17.76
C ALA A 139 7.73 -2.12 -19.13
N PRO A 140 6.66 -2.94 -19.22
CA PRO A 140 6.19 -3.44 -20.51
C PRO A 140 5.96 -2.29 -21.50
N LEU A 141 6.61 -2.36 -22.67
CA LEU A 141 6.47 -1.36 -23.73
C LEU A 141 5.14 -1.52 -24.45
N THR A 142 4.09 -0.96 -23.87
CA THR A 142 2.71 -1.03 -24.36
C THR A 142 2.18 0.36 -24.65
N SER A 143 1.66 0.60 -25.85
CA SER A 143 1.00 1.86 -26.18
C SER A 143 -0.25 2.08 -25.33
N THR A 144 -0.47 3.32 -24.90
CA THR A 144 -1.63 3.73 -24.10
C THR A 144 -2.53 4.62 -24.94
N ARG A 145 -3.85 4.48 -24.78
CA ARG A 145 -4.81 5.26 -25.56
C ARG A 145 -4.71 6.74 -25.18
N THR A 146 -4.53 7.60 -26.17
CA THR A 146 -4.52 9.06 -26.00
C THR A 146 -5.80 9.70 -26.54
N ALA A 147 -6.12 10.90 -26.08
CA ALA A 147 -7.26 11.68 -26.54
C ALA A 147 -6.98 13.18 -26.47
N ASN A 148 -7.52 13.95 -27.41
CA ASN A 148 -7.33 15.40 -27.48
C ASN A 148 -8.58 16.19 -27.08
N THR A 149 -9.72 15.52 -26.98
CA THR A 149 -11.03 16.12 -26.66
C THR A 149 -11.73 15.36 -25.54
N LYS A 150 -12.63 16.03 -24.82
CA LYS A 150 -13.43 15.38 -23.77
C LYS A 150 -14.29 14.24 -24.32
N GLU A 151 -14.79 14.38 -25.53
CA GLU A 151 -15.59 13.38 -26.25
C GLU A 151 -14.77 12.14 -26.60
N GLU A 152 -13.50 12.30 -26.95
CA GLU A 152 -12.58 11.18 -27.15
C GLU A 152 -12.20 10.51 -25.83
N ILE A 153 -11.96 11.28 -24.77
CA ILE A 153 -11.64 10.72 -23.45
C ILE A 153 -12.77 9.82 -22.96
N LYS A 154 -14.03 10.22 -23.13
CA LYS A 154 -15.20 9.39 -22.77
C LYS A 154 -15.23 8.03 -23.47
N LYS A 155 -14.57 7.87 -24.62
CA LYS A 155 -14.46 6.58 -25.33
C LYS A 155 -13.40 5.65 -24.73
N ILE A 156 -12.49 6.19 -23.94
CA ILE A 156 -11.30 5.48 -23.45
C ILE A 156 -11.19 5.46 -21.92
N SER A 157 -12.07 6.15 -21.20
CA SER A 157 -12.12 6.17 -19.74
C SER A 157 -13.56 6.29 -19.23
N SER A 158 -13.83 5.60 -18.13
CA SER A 158 -15.09 5.69 -17.38
C SER A 158 -15.11 6.81 -16.33
N ALA A 159 -14.03 7.61 -16.22
CA ALA A 159 -13.98 8.75 -15.31
C ALA A 159 -15.08 9.79 -15.63
N ILE A 160 -15.72 10.29 -14.56
CA ILE A 160 -16.84 11.25 -14.68
C ILE A 160 -16.35 12.63 -15.12
N ASP A 161 -15.25 13.11 -14.51
CA ASP A 161 -14.61 14.38 -14.86
C ASP A 161 -13.10 14.15 -15.07
N PRO A 162 -12.72 13.57 -16.23
CA PRO A 162 -11.33 13.24 -16.49
C PRO A 162 -10.49 14.50 -16.71
N ASP A 163 -9.33 14.57 -16.06
CA ASP A 163 -8.29 15.52 -16.40
C ASP A 163 -7.65 15.15 -17.76
N PRO A 164 -7.73 16.00 -18.79
CA PRO A 164 -7.16 15.71 -20.11
C PRO A 164 -5.66 15.41 -20.10
N ARG A 165 -4.91 15.92 -19.11
CA ARG A 165 -3.46 15.66 -18.98
C ARG A 165 -3.16 14.17 -18.84
N LEU A 166 -4.07 13.40 -18.24
CA LEU A 166 -3.91 11.95 -18.01
C LEU A 166 -4.05 11.10 -19.29
N TYR A 167 -4.43 11.71 -20.41
CA TYR A 167 -4.66 11.07 -21.71
C TYR A 167 -3.90 11.76 -22.85
N ALA A 168 -3.00 12.70 -22.51
CA ALA A 168 -2.29 13.51 -23.48
C ALA A 168 -1.09 12.77 -24.11
N ASN A 169 -0.50 11.81 -23.38
CA ASN A 169 0.73 11.14 -23.76
C ASN A 169 0.55 9.61 -23.82
N ASP A 170 1.25 9.00 -24.77
CA ASP A 170 1.43 7.55 -24.86
C ASP A 170 2.63 7.10 -24.02
N LEU A 171 2.52 5.97 -23.33
CA LEU A 171 3.60 5.42 -22.50
C LEU A 171 4.91 5.22 -23.28
N VAL A 172 4.85 4.62 -24.48
CA VAL A 172 6.01 4.34 -25.31
C VAL A 172 6.69 5.64 -25.75
N ASP A 173 5.90 6.66 -26.11
CA ASP A 173 6.40 7.98 -26.51
C ASP A 173 7.06 8.72 -25.33
N SER A 174 6.44 8.68 -24.14
CA SER A 174 7.00 9.26 -22.91
C SER A 174 8.34 8.62 -22.54
N LEU A 175 8.41 7.28 -22.52
CA LEU A 175 9.65 6.56 -22.21
C LEU A 175 10.73 6.76 -23.29
N SER A 176 10.36 6.78 -24.56
CA SER A 176 11.29 7.08 -25.66
C SER A 176 11.86 8.50 -25.57
N SER A 177 11.09 9.42 -25.01
CA SER A 177 11.49 10.81 -24.76
C SER A 177 12.21 11.01 -23.43
N LYS A 178 12.52 9.93 -22.71
CA LYS A 178 13.16 9.95 -21.38
C LYS A 178 12.40 10.80 -20.37
N ARG A 179 11.07 10.71 -20.40
CA ARG A 179 10.21 11.31 -19.37
C ARG A 179 9.76 10.23 -18.40
N PRO A 180 10.00 10.41 -17.09
CA PRO A 180 9.41 9.53 -16.08
C PRO A 180 7.88 9.56 -16.17
N VAL A 181 7.24 8.44 -15.81
CA VAL A 181 5.80 8.25 -15.95
C VAL A 181 5.19 7.77 -14.64
N LEU A 182 4.10 8.41 -14.21
CA LEU A 182 3.18 7.84 -13.23
C LEU A 182 1.98 7.25 -13.97
N LEU A 183 1.94 5.91 -14.04
CA LEU A 183 0.97 5.15 -14.79
C LEU A 183 -0.04 4.50 -13.83
N SER A 184 -1.33 4.77 -13.99
CA SER A 184 -2.37 4.14 -13.19
C SER A 184 -3.37 3.35 -14.02
N PHE A 185 -3.58 2.10 -13.63
CA PHE A 185 -4.61 1.21 -14.17
C PHE A 185 -5.81 1.20 -13.23
N SER A 186 -6.98 1.60 -13.71
CA SER A 186 -8.18 1.62 -12.88
C SER A 186 -9.46 1.78 -13.72
N THR A 187 -10.60 1.42 -13.13
CA THR A 187 -11.95 1.66 -13.68
C THR A 187 -12.71 2.70 -12.85
N PRO A 188 -12.48 4.02 -13.05
CA PRO A 188 -13.00 5.08 -12.20
C PRO A 188 -14.52 5.06 -11.98
N GLY A 189 -15.28 4.74 -13.02
CA GLY A 189 -16.74 4.78 -12.98
C GLY A 189 -17.40 3.55 -12.33
N PHE A 190 -16.71 2.41 -12.21
CA PHE A 190 -17.38 1.12 -11.93
C PHE A 190 -16.69 0.22 -10.92
N CYS A 191 -15.45 0.51 -10.55
CA CYS A 191 -14.66 -0.28 -9.63
C CYS A 191 -15.37 -0.51 -8.28
N PHE A 192 -15.56 -1.77 -7.92
CA PHE A 192 -16.35 -2.21 -6.76
C PHE A 192 -15.88 -1.61 -5.43
N THR A 193 -14.56 -1.48 -5.27
CA THR A 193 -13.92 -0.94 -4.07
C THR A 193 -14.13 0.56 -3.92
N LYS A 194 -14.61 1.26 -4.96
CA LYS A 194 -14.81 2.72 -5.04
C LYS A 194 -13.53 3.52 -4.81
N THR A 195 -12.36 2.90 -4.98
CA THR A 195 -11.06 3.58 -4.86
C THR A 195 -10.50 4.02 -6.20
N CYS A 196 -10.94 3.44 -7.31
CA CYS A 196 -10.40 3.72 -8.64
C CYS A 196 -10.63 5.18 -9.09
N GLY A 197 -11.82 5.74 -8.85
CA GLY A 197 -12.08 7.17 -9.11
C GLY A 197 -11.16 8.08 -8.29
N PRO A 198 -11.14 7.94 -6.95
CA PRO A 198 -10.20 8.67 -6.11
C PRO A 198 -8.71 8.49 -6.48
N GLN A 199 -8.33 7.33 -7.02
CA GLN A 199 -6.97 7.12 -7.50
C GLN A 199 -6.64 8.04 -8.68
N VAL A 200 -7.56 8.18 -9.64
CA VAL A 200 -7.40 9.13 -10.77
C VAL A 200 -7.39 10.58 -10.29
N ASP A 201 -8.18 10.93 -9.28
CA ASP A 201 -8.15 12.27 -8.67
C ASP A 201 -6.79 12.60 -8.04
N ILE A 202 -6.11 11.59 -7.48
CA ILE A 202 -4.76 11.76 -6.94
C ILE A 202 -3.75 12.01 -8.06
N LEU A 203 -3.85 11.30 -9.19
CA LEU A 203 -3.01 11.57 -10.36
C LEU A 203 -3.19 13.01 -10.85
N THR A 204 -4.43 13.49 -10.96
CA THR A 204 -4.75 14.89 -11.31
C THR A 204 -4.05 15.89 -10.38
N ARG A 205 -4.15 15.66 -9.06
CA ARG A 205 -3.52 16.54 -8.05
C ARG A 205 -1.99 16.51 -8.10
N LEU A 206 -1.39 15.35 -8.40
CA LEU A 206 0.06 15.24 -8.58
C LEU A 206 0.50 15.92 -9.88
N ALA A 207 -0.29 15.81 -10.94
CA ALA A 207 -0.05 16.49 -12.21
C ALA A 207 -0.04 18.02 -12.05
N ASP A 208 -0.81 18.60 -11.13
CA ASP A 208 -0.74 20.03 -10.79
C ASP A 208 0.65 20.46 -10.31
N LYS A 209 1.40 19.56 -9.68
CA LYS A 209 2.71 19.85 -9.08
C LYS A 209 3.89 19.40 -9.94
N TYR A 210 3.74 18.29 -10.67
CA TYR A 210 4.87 17.59 -11.29
C TYR A 210 4.74 17.38 -12.80
N SER A 211 3.66 17.85 -13.46
CA SER A 211 3.47 17.64 -14.92
C SER A 211 4.59 18.21 -15.80
N ASN A 212 5.37 19.17 -15.29
CA ASN A 212 6.54 19.72 -15.98
C ASN A 212 7.74 18.75 -16.05
N ILE A 213 7.76 17.70 -15.22
CA ILE A 213 8.86 16.72 -15.15
C ILE A 213 8.40 15.27 -15.31
N ILE A 214 7.18 14.93 -14.89
CA ILE A 214 6.60 13.59 -14.96
C ILE A 214 5.37 13.61 -15.88
N ASP A 215 5.23 12.59 -16.73
CA ASP A 215 3.99 12.33 -17.45
C ASP A 215 3.04 11.49 -16.61
N PHE A 216 1.77 11.84 -16.63
CA PHE A 216 0.73 11.16 -15.87
C PHE A 216 -0.20 10.48 -16.86
N ILE A 217 -0.43 9.18 -16.68
CA ILE A 217 -1.23 8.38 -17.61
C ILE A 217 -2.25 7.56 -16.84
N HIS A 218 -3.52 7.70 -17.20
CA HIS A 218 -4.57 6.77 -16.78
C HIS A 218 -4.83 5.75 -17.89
N VAL A 219 -4.90 4.48 -17.50
CA VAL A 219 -5.30 3.38 -18.36
C VAL A 219 -6.55 2.75 -17.79
N GLU A 220 -7.61 2.78 -18.59
CA GLU A 220 -8.85 2.08 -18.29
C GLU A 220 -8.65 0.56 -18.41
N ILE A 221 -9.20 -0.19 -17.46
CA ILE A 221 -9.11 -1.66 -17.47
C ILE A 221 -9.89 -2.24 -18.66
N PHE A 222 -10.91 -1.53 -19.14
CA PHE A 222 -11.80 -1.95 -20.22
C PHE A 222 -11.57 -1.17 -21.51
N GLU A 223 -11.71 -1.83 -22.67
CA GLU A 223 -11.61 -1.16 -23.97
C GLU A 223 -12.88 -0.39 -24.34
N ASN A 224 -14.01 -0.73 -23.71
CA ASN A 224 -15.34 -0.23 -24.02
C ASN A 224 -16.05 0.50 -22.86
N PRO A 225 -15.38 1.41 -22.14
CA PRO A 225 -15.97 2.08 -20.97
C PRO A 225 -17.23 2.90 -21.33
N ASN A 226 -17.26 3.50 -22.53
CA ASN A 226 -18.43 4.25 -22.99
C ASN A 226 -19.65 3.36 -23.23
N GLU A 227 -19.44 2.14 -23.75
CA GLU A 227 -20.52 1.16 -23.96
C GLU A 227 -21.08 0.73 -22.61
N MET A 228 -20.20 0.38 -21.67
CA MET A 228 -20.56 0.02 -20.29
C MET A 228 -21.34 1.15 -19.59
N LEU A 229 -20.95 2.42 -19.78
CA LEU A 229 -21.65 3.59 -19.25
C LEU A 229 -23.03 3.80 -19.86
N LEU A 230 -23.16 3.65 -21.18
CA LEU A 230 -24.44 3.86 -21.87
C LEU A 230 -25.46 2.76 -21.55
N GLU A 231 -25.01 1.51 -21.41
CA GLU A 231 -25.88 0.39 -21.06
C GLU A 231 -26.12 0.29 -19.55
N GLY A 232 -25.24 0.87 -18.73
CA GLY A 232 -25.27 0.68 -17.28
C GLY A 232 -24.99 -0.76 -16.86
N ASP A 233 -24.38 -1.55 -17.74
CA ASP A 233 -24.03 -2.95 -17.52
C ASP A 233 -22.51 -3.11 -17.60
N TYR A 234 -21.91 -3.52 -16.48
CA TYR A 234 -20.47 -3.79 -16.41
C TYR A 234 -20.11 -5.17 -16.96
N SER A 235 -21.06 -6.12 -16.99
CA SER A 235 -20.79 -7.50 -17.41
C SER A 235 -20.43 -7.63 -18.90
N ILE A 236 -20.72 -6.60 -19.69
CA ILE A 236 -20.32 -6.47 -21.10
C ILE A 236 -18.90 -5.90 -21.28
N GLY A 237 -18.20 -5.61 -20.18
CA GLY A 237 -16.84 -5.10 -20.20
C GLY A 237 -15.87 -6.05 -20.90
N ARG A 238 -15.11 -5.52 -21.86
CA ARG A 238 -14.01 -6.21 -22.54
C ARG A 238 -12.70 -5.69 -21.99
N GLN A 239 -11.99 -6.54 -21.26
CA GLN A 239 -10.70 -6.18 -20.67
C GLN A 239 -9.70 -5.79 -21.76
N SER A 240 -8.96 -4.71 -21.51
CA SER A 240 -7.97 -4.15 -22.41
C SER A 240 -6.73 -5.04 -22.51
N GLU A 241 -6.20 -5.19 -23.72
CA GLU A 241 -5.01 -6.01 -23.99
C GLU A 241 -3.82 -5.60 -23.10
N ILE A 242 -3.65 -4.31 -22.84
CA ILE A 242 -2.59 -3.81 -21.95
C ILE A 242 -2.67 -4.38 -20.53
N VAL A 243 -3.87 -4.64 -20.01
CA VAL A 243 -4.05 -5.22 -18.66
C VAL A 243 -3.52 -6.66 -18.62
N TYR A 244 -3.68 -7.40 -19.72
CA TYR A 244 -3.09 -8.73 -19.88
C TYR A 244 -1.56 -8.67 -20.02
N LEU A 245 -1.03 -7.72 -20.82
CA LEU A 245 0.41 -7.55 -21.00
C LEU A 245 1.15 -7.11 -19.73
N TRP A 246 0.43 -6.46 -18.81
CA TRP A 246 0.93 -6.09 -17.48
C TRP A 246 0.60 -7.13 -16.39
N GLU A 247 -0.03 -8.25 -16.75
CA GLU A 247 -0.41 -9.34 -15.84
C GLU A 247 -1.20 -8.88 -14.59
N LEU A 248 -2.07 -7.87 -14.76
CA LEU A 248 -2.84 -7.30 -13.65
C LEU A 248 -4.09 -8.13 -13.37
N THR A 249 -4.24 -8.58 -12.13
CA THR A 249 -5.40 -9.39 -11.66
C THR A 249 -6.34 -8.63 -10.71
N THR A 250 -5.96 -7.42 -10.28
CA THR A 250 -6.70 -6.55 -9.37
C THR A 250 -6.71 -5.09 -9.86
N GLU A 251 -7.49 -4.22 -9.22
CA GLU A 251 -7.48 -2.78 -9.46
C GLU A 251 -7.81 -1.96 -8.18
N PRO A 252 -7.35 -0.71 -8.07
CA PRO A 252 -6.42 -0.03 -8.99
C PRO A 252 -4.98 -0.48 -8.82
N TRP A 253 -4.16 -0.24 -9.85
CA TRP A 253 -2.71 -0.28 -9.77
C TRP A 253 -2.12 1.10 -10.10
N THR A 254 -0.98 1.42 -9.50
CA THR A 254 -0.16 2.57 -9.90
C THR A 254 1.30 2.18 -9.93
N PHE A 255 2.00 2.57 -10.99
CA PHE A 255 3.43 2.36 -11.18
C PHE A 255 4.12 3.70 -11.36
N TYR A 256 5.29 3.86 -10.73
CA TYR A 256 6.19 4.96 -11.02
C TYR A 256 7.39 4.42 -11.79
N ILE A 257 7.58 4.95 -13.00
CA ILE A 257 8.55 4.49 -13.99
C ILE A 257 9.54 5.63 -14.24
N ASP A 258 10.83 5.31 -14.21
CA ASP A 258 11.91 6.29 -14.44
C ASP A 258 12.12 6.64 -15.92
N GLU A 259 13.03 7.58 -16.22
CA GLU A 259 13.36 7.97 -17.58
C GLU A 259 14.05 6.89 -18.42
N ASN A 260 14.50 5.80 -17.80
CA ASN A 260 15.09 4.64 -18.46
C ASN A 260 14.05 3.53 -18.67
N GLY A 261 12.79 3.75 -18.29
CA GLY A 261 11.72 2.76 -18.37
C GLY A 261 11.76 1.71 -17.26
N VAL A 262 12.50 1.95 -16.17
CA VAL A 262 12.57 1.05 -15.01
C VAL A 262 11.49 1.40 -14.01
N ILE A 263 10.76 0.40 -13.51
CA ILE A 263 9.79 0.57 -12.43
C ILE A 263 10.55 0.81 -11.12
N VAL A 264 10.38 1.99 -10.54
CA VAL A 264 11.02 2.37 -9.27
C VAL A 264 10.08 2.23 -8.08
N ASP A 265 8.77 2.18 -8.33
CA ASP A 265 7.77 1.88 -7.31
C ASP A 265 6.48 1.33 -7.93
N ARG A 266 5.73 0.57 -7.12
CA ARG A 266 4.46 -0.05 -7.54
C ARG A 266 3.50 -0.15 -6.37
N PHE A 267 2.22 0.06 -6.67
CA PHE A 267 1.16 0.16 -5.68
C PHE A 267 -0.03 -0.67 -6.12
N GLU A 268 -0.27 -1.79 -5.43
CA GLU A 268 -1.53 -2.52 -5.50
C GLU A 268 -2.57 -1.84 -4.60
N GLY A 269 -3.74 -1.59 -5.15
CA GLY A 269 -4.83 -0.90 -4.47
C GLY A 269 -4.63 0.61 -4.39
N PHE A 270 -5.48 1.26 -3.61
CA PHE A 270 -5.40 2.71 -3.42
C PHE A 270 -4.09 3.13 -2.74
N VAL A 271 -3.50 4.20 -3.25
CA VAL A 271 -2.32 4.85 -2.70
C VAL A 271 -2.62 6.35 -2.59
N ASN A 272 -2.40 6.93 -1.41
CA ASN A 272 -2.75 8.33 -1.18
C ASN A 272 -1.72 9.29 -1.82
N PHE A 273 -2.06 10.57 -1.90
CA PHE A 273 -1.20 11.61 -2.47
C PHE A 273 0.19 11.62 -1.81
N ASP A 274 0.25 11.59 -0.48
CA ASP A 274 1.51 11.71 0.27
C ASP A 274 2.44 10.53 -0.01
N GLU A 275 1.90 9.31 -0.11
CA GLU A 275 2.69 8.11 -0.35
C GLU A 275 3.29 8.09 -1.76
N ILE A 276 2.54 8.50 -2.80
CA ILE A 276 3.12 8.64 -4.15
C ILE A 276 4.14 9.77 -4.17
N GLU A 277 3.84 10.90 -3.53
CA GLU A 277 4.76 12.04 -3.47
C GLU A 277 6.08 11.69 -2.76
N GLU A 278 6.03 10.90 -1.68
CA GLU A 278 7.22 10.35 -1.02
C GLU A 278 8.06 9.51 -2.00
N SER A 279 7.42 8.70 -2.84
CA SER A 279 8.10 7.92 -3.87
C SER A 279 8.77 8.79 -4.93
N ILE A 280 8.05 9.81 -5.43
CA ILE A 280 8.59 10.81 -6.38
C ILE A 280 9.79 11.55 -5.78
N ILE A 281 9.73 11.92 -4.50
CA ILE A 281 10.81 12.65 -3.81
C ILE A 281 12.00 11.76 -3.48
N THR A 282 11.77 10.49 -3.16
CA THR A 282 12.84 9.53 -2.82
C THR A 282 13.57 9.08 -4.06
N ASN A 283 12.81 8.77 -5.12
CA ASN A 283 13.32 8.41 -6.43
C ASN A 283 13.28 9.65 -7.33
N ARG A 284 14.01 10.70 -6.96
CA ARG A 284 14.16 11.87 -7.83
C ARG A 284 15.05 11.51 -9.01
N ILE A 285 14.43 11.51 -10.18
CA ILE A 285 15.04 11.12 -11.45
C ILE A 285 14.77 12.29 -12.40
N TYR A 286 15.50 13.38 -12.14
CA TYR A 286 15.52 14.62 -12.93
C TYR A 286 16.72 15.48 -12.53
#